data_AF-A0A2P4P7B2-F1
#
_entry.id   AF-A0A2P4P7B2-F1
#
_cell.length_a   1.000
_cell.length_b   1.000
_cell.length_c   1.000
_cell.angle_alpha   90.00
_cell.angle_beta   90.00
_cell.angle_gamma   90.00
#
_symmetry.space_group_name_H-M   'P 1'
#
loop_
_entity.id
_entity.type
_entity.pdbx_description
1 polymer ?
#
loop_
_entity_poly.entity_id
_entity_poly.type
_entity_poly.pdbx_seq_one_letter_code
_entity_poly.pdbx_strand_id
1 'polypeptide(L)'
;MVVRLMQLFTLLLSIGLLAAVILSFSFVKLPDIKQQPDRHTGYPTWHGEIEGYNYDQNDAVNTLTVVLLAITGTIGLKIVNHPPTNQKLITRFYTITDDSDADINGIPTIGFNRLLVLYVWTTFATVLFAIFVDVGKLFSAVGILHNATEMAILTLIGNGGRIKGGSLFAWLLFYILSASAAVILLDFPKDAALFKFQGLIMDIALVIEFTRIYISTKEHIREAERDTLPSLNPDEDDNNINDNTHGTYIPILPTTIEYPKHLLVLLLASGIHLAGNILNILFFSKNTPLLIFELSYSTVFPIYVYFVYLDTTATSILPQKRIYLPYTPTWKAILIAINSITLSLFFFRLSFLFSNNSD
;
A
#
# COMPACT_ATOMS: atom_id res chain seq x y z
N MET A 1 -6.80 -32.93 -12.40
CA MET A 1 -8.25 -32.64 -12.52
C MET A 1 -8.79 -31.92 -11.29
N VAL A 2 -8.56 -32.43 -10.07
CA VAL A 2 -9.03 -31.83 -8.80
C VAL A 2 -8.56 -30.38 -8.60
N VAL A 3 -7.28 -30.07 -8.79
CA VAL A 3 -6.74 -28.71 -8.62
C VAL A 3 -7.43 -27.69 -9.54
N ARG A 4 -7.62 -28.03 -10.82
CA ARG A 4 -8.32 -27.17 -11.79
C ARG A 4 -9.79 -26.98 -11.43
N LEU A 5 -10.45 -28.02 -10.91
CA LEU A 5 -11.82 -27.95 -10.43
C LEU A 5 -11.94 -27.01 -9.22
N MET A 6 -11.01 -27.10 -8.26
CA MET A 6 -10.95 -26.21 -7.10
C MET A 6 -10.66 -24.75 -7.51
N GLN A 7 -9.74 -24.54 -8.45
CA GLN A 7 -9.46 -23.21 -9.02
C GLN A 7 -10.73 -22.60 -9.63
N LEU A 8 -11.42 -23.36 -10.48
CA LEU A 8 -12.66 -22.92 -11.12
C LEU A 8 -13.76 -22.65 -10.09
N PHE A 9 -13.94 -23.54 -9.11
CA PHE A 9 -14.91 -23.36 -8.03
C PHE A 9 -14.66 -22.08 -7.23
N THR A 10 -13.40 -21.83 -6.85
CA THR A 10 -13.00 -20.62 -6.12
C THR A 10 -13.28 -19.36 -6.95
N LEU A 11 -12.95 -19.38 -8.25
CA LEU A 11 -13.22 -18.25 -9.14
C LEU A 11 -14.72 -18.00 -9.28
N LEU A 12 -15.53 -19.04 -9.50
CA LEU A 12 -16.99 -18.93 -9.60
C LEU A 12 -17.61 -18.42 -8.29
N LEU A 13 -17.10 -18.86 -7.14
CA LEU A 13 -17.54 -18.35 -5.84
C LEU A 13 -17.26 -16.86 -5.70
N SER A 14 -16.04 -16.41 -6.03
CA SER A 14 -15.69 -14.98 -5.98
C SER A 14 -16.51 -14.14 -6.96
N ILE A 15 -16.80 -14.64 -8.16
CA ILE A 15 -17.70 -13.98 -9.13
C ILE A 15 -19.14 -13.93 -8.58
N GLY A 16 -19.62 -15.02 -7.97
CA GLY A 16 -20.94 -15.09 -7.35
C GLY A 16 -21.10 -14.09 -6.21
N LEU A 17 -20.08 -13.95 -5.36
CA LEU A 17 -20.05 -12.95 -4.29
C LEU A 17 -20.02 -11.52 -4.86
N LEU A 18 -19.22 -11.27 -5.90
CA LEU A 18 -19.22 -9.97 -6.59
C LEU A 18 -20.61 -9.63 -7.13
N ALA A 19 -21.26 -10.57 -7.82
CA ALA A 19 -22.61 -10.39 -8.34
C ALA A 19 -23.62 -10.13 -7.22
N ALA A 20 -23.53 -10.85 -6.09
CA ALA A 20 -24.41 -10.63 -4.94
C ALA A 20 -24.23 -9.23 -4.34
N VAL A 21 -22.99 -8.75 -4.19
CA VAL A 21 -22.71 -7.39 -3.72
C VAL A 21 -23.24 -6.35 -4.69
N ILE A 22 -23.00 -6.49 -6.00
CA ILE A 22 -23.55 -5.58 -7.03
C ILE A 22 -25.07 -5.56 -6.98
N LEU A 23 -25.72 -6.73 -6.94
CA LEU A 23 -27.19 -6.83 -6.89
C LEU A 23 -27.76 -6.19 -5.62
N SER A 24 -27.01 -6.18 -4.52
CA SER A 24 -27.44 -5.55 -3.27
C SER A 24 -27.62 -4.03 -3.36
N PHE A 25 -27.05 -3.38 -4.39
CA PHE A 25 -27.25 -1.95 -4.68
C PHE A 25 -28.54 -1.65 -5.46
N SER A 26 -29.20 -2.66 -6.05
CA SER A 26 -30.42 -2.47 -6.86
C SER A 26 -31.56 -1.75 -6.11
N PHE A 27 -31.54 -1.80 -4.78
CA PHE A 27 -32.55 -1.21 -3.90
C PHE A 27 -32.03 -0.02 -3.09
N VAL A 28 -30.82 0.46 -3.39
CA VAL A 28 -30.19 1.58 -2.68
C VAL A 28 -30.49 2.87 -3.42
N LYS A 29 -31.05 3.85 -2.71
CA LYS A 29 -31.12 5.24 -3.20
C LYS A 29 -29.83 5.94 -2.78
N LEU A 30 -29.20 6.65 -3.72
CA LEU A 30 -28.08 7.52 -3.38
C LEU A 30 -28.58 8.63 -2.44
N PRO A 31 -27.80 8.97 -1.40
CA PRO A 31 -28.15 10.08 -0.53
C PRO A 31 -28.11 11.39 -1.30
N ASP A 32 -29.07 12.27 -1.03
CA ASP A 32 -29.11 13.62 -1.60
C ASP A 32 -28.21 14.55 -0.77
N ILE A 33 -26.90 14.44 -1.03
CA ILE A 33 -25.87 15.21 -0.32
C ILE A 33 -25.58 16.47 -1.12
N LYS A 34 -25.65 17.63 -0.46
CA LYS A 34 -25.19 18.89 -1.05
C LYS A 34 -23.69 19.06 -0.81
N GLN A 35 -22.93 19.31 -1.87
CA GLN A 35 -21.51 19.61 -1.77
C GLN A 35 -21.29 20.90 -0.96
N GLN A 36 -20.24 20.92 -0.15
CA GLN A 36 -19.76 22.15 0.46
C GLN A 36 -18.72 22.81 -0.46
N PRO A 37 -18.66 24.14 -0.52
CA PRO A 37 -17.57 24.83 -1.21
C PRO A 37 -16.29 24.73 -0.37
N ASP A 38 -15.15 24.56 -1.05
CA ASP A 38 -13.84 24.69 -0.42
C ASP A 38 -13.68 26.12 0.11
N ARG A 39 -13.16 26.25 1.32
CA ARG A 39 -13.01 27.54 2.01
C ARG A 39 -12.00 28.48 1.34
N HIS A 40 -11.04 27.95 0.58
CA HIS A 40 -9.96 28.74 -0.02
C HIS A 40 -10.28 29.19 -1.45
N THR A 41 -10.89 28.30 -2.23
CA THR A 41 -11.16 28.51 -3.66
C THR A 41 -12.64 28.70 -3.99
N GLY A 42 -13.54 28.28 -3.11
CA GLY A 42 -14.99 28.28 -3.35
C GLY A 42 -15.48 27.20 -4.31
N TYR A 43 -14.60 26.33 -4.81
CA TYR A 43 -15.00 25.23 -5.71
C TYR A 43 -15.74 24.12 -4.95
N PRO A 44 -16.65 23.37 -5.60
CA PRO A 44 -17.35 22.26 -4.96
C PRO A 44 -16.40 21.12 -4.54
N THR A 45 -16.56 20.66 -3.29
CA THR A 45 -15.78 19.56 -2.70
C THR A 45 -16.50 18.22 -2.79
N TRP A 46 -15.78 17.13 -2.50
CA TRP A 46 -16.30 15.75 -2.47
C TRP A 46 -16.83 15.33 -1.11
N HIS A 47 -17.33 16.27 -0.33
CA HIS A 47 -18.07 15.98 0.89
C HIS A 47 -19.26 16.93 1.05
N GLY A 48 -20.23 16.46 1.82
CA GLY A 48 -21.31 17.29 2.32
C GLY A 48 -20.88 18.04 3.57
N GLU A 49 -21.89 18.47 4.34
CA GLU A 49 -21.64 18.92 5.71
C GLU A 49 -21.08 17.77 6.54
N ILE A 50 -20.00 18.05 7.27
CA ILE A 50 -19.38 17.09 8.19
C ILE A 50 -19.76 17.49 9.60
N GLU A 51 -20.42 16.59 10.31
CA GLU A 51 -20.88 16.84 11.67
C GLU A 51 -19.70 17.04 12.63
N GLY A 52 -19.76 18.17 13.34
CA GLY A 52 -18.70 18.56 14.28
C GLY A 52 -17.38 18.91 13.59
N TYR A 53 -17.41 19.29 12.31
CA TYR A 53 -16.22 19.66 11.57
C TYR A 53 -15.47 20.82 12.24
N ASN A 54 -14.16 20.64 12.40
CA ASN A 54 -13.29 21.62 13.01
C ASN A 54 -12.10 21.85 12.08
N TYR A 55 -12.07 23.04 11.46
CA TYR A 55 -11.03 23.45 10.53
C TYR A 55 -9.62 23.41 11.16
N ASP A 56 -9.48 23.85 12.41
CA ASP A 56 -8.18 23.88 13.09
C ASP A 56 -7.64 22.46 13.34
N GLN A 57 -8.52 21.52 13.68
CA GLN A 57 -8.15 20.11 13.85
C GLN A 57 -7.72 19.47 12.52
N ASN A 58 -8.50 19.69 11.46
CA ASN A 58 -8.21 19.18 10.13
C ASN A 58 -6.87 19.74 9.61
N ASP A 59 -6.66 21.05 9.75
CA ASP A 59 -5.42 21.72 9.36
C ASP A 59 -4.22 21.24 10.15
N ALA A 60 -4.37 21.04 11.46
CA ALA A 60 -3.29 20.52 12.29
C ALA A 60 -2.87 19.11 11.84
N VAL A 61 -3.82 18.22 11.57
CA VAL A 61 -3.53 16.85 11.12
C VAL A 61 -2.91 16.84 9.72
N ASN A 62 -3.46 17.60 8.78
CA ASN A 62 -2.93 17.67 7.42
C ASN A 62 -1.54 18.34 7.39
N THR A 63 -1.31 19.38 8.19
CA THR A 63 0.02 19.99 8.35
C THR A 63 1.03 19.03 8.96
N LEU A 64 0.65 18.31 10.03
CA LEU A 64 1.49 17.27 10.63
C LEU A 64 1.87 16.21 9.58
N THR A 65 0.89 15.76 8.79
CA THR A 65 1.11 14.80 7.70
C THR A 65 2.14 15.33 6.71
N VAL A 66 1.94 16.53 6.16
CA VAL A 66 2.87 17.15 5.21
C VAL A 66 4.29 17.25 5.78
N VAL A 67 4.44 17.71 7.03
CA VAL A 67 5.76 17.83 7.68
C VAL A 67 6.43 16.47 7.85
N LEU A 68 5.71 15.47 8.38
CA LEU A 68 6.27 14.13 8.59
C LEU A 68 6.64 13.46 7.27
N LEU A 69 5.81 13.58 6.24
CA LEU A 69 6.07 13.02 4.91
C LEU A 69 7.25 13.72 4.23
N ALA A 70 7.43 15.03 4.39
CA ALA A 70 8.59 15.75 3.88
C ALA A 70 9.90 15.26 4.55
N ILE A 71 9.91 15.15 5.88
CA ILE A 71 11.08 14.70 6.64
C ILE A 71 11.42 13.25 6.28
N THR A 72 10.43 12.35 6.40
CA THR A 72 10.63 10.90 6.18
C THR A 72 10.88 10.60 4.70
N GLY A 73 10.20 11.27 3.78
CA GLY A 73 10.43 11.16 2.34
C GLY A 73 11.85 11.60 1.95
N THR A 74 12.40 12.64 2.58
CA THR A 74 13.79 13.08 2.37
C THR A 74 14.79 12.06 2.90
N ILE A 75 14.54 11.50 4.09
CA ILE A 75 15.36 10.41 4.65
C ILE A 75 15.33 9.19 3.72
N GLY A 76 14.14 8.79 3.27
CA GLY A 76 13.94 7.69 2.33
C GLY A 76 14.69 7.90 1.02
N LEU A 77 14.61 9.10 0.43
CA LEU A 77 15.37 9.46 -0.78
C LEU A 77 16.88 9.32 -0.56
N LYS A 78 17.39 9.81 0.57
CA LYS A 78 18.82 9.69 0.90
C LYS A 78 19.24 8.22 0.95
N ILE A 79 18.43 7.36 1.56
CA ILE A 79 18.69 5.92 1.66
C ILE A 79 18.70 5.26 0.26
N VAL A 80 17.65 5.46 -0.56
CA VAL A 80 17.53 4.74 -1.84
C VAL A 80 18.44 5.26 -2.96
N ASN A 81 18.98 6.47 -2.79
CA ASN A 81 19.99 7.05 -3.69
C ASN A 81 21.43 6.63 -3.31
N HIS A 82 21.65 6.10 -2.11
CA HIS A 82 22.92 5.53 -1.67
C HIS A 82 22.73 4.05 -1.29
N PRO A 83 22.34 3.19 -2.26
CA PRO A 83 22.05 1.80 -1.97
C PRO A 83 23.30 1.08 -1.40
N PRO A 84 23.11 0.09 -0.51
CA PRO A 84 24.23 -0.64 0.08
C PRO A 84 25.01 -1.40 -0.98
N THR A 85 26.34 -1.38 -0.87
CA THR A 85 27.27 -2.15 -1.71
C THR A 85 27.71 -3.47 -1.06
N ASN A 86 27.63 -3.56 0.27
CA ASN A 86 27.93 -4.76 1.02
C ASN A 86 26.83 -5.83 0.80
N GLN A 87 27.20 -7.03 0.34
CA GLN A 87 26.27 -8.11 0.05
C GLN A 87 25.43 -8.54 1.27
N LYS A 88 25.96 -8.44 2.51
CA LYS A 88 25.21 -8.75 3.74
C LYS A 88 24.02 -7.79 3.96
N LEU A 89 24.06 -6.59 3.37
CA LEU A 89 23.02 -5.56 3.47
C LEU A 89 22.05 -5.57 2.28
N ILE A 90 22.32 -6.32 1.21
CA ILE A 90 21.46 -6.34 0.03
C ILE A 90 20.38 -7.40 0.21
N THR A 91 19.14 -6.96 0.41
CA THR A 91 17.97 -7.84 0.35
C THR A 91 17.62 -8.17 -1.09
N ARG A 92 17.23 -9.43 -1.32
CA ARG A 92 16.79 -9.91 -2.63
C ARG A 92 15.43 -10.58 -2.56
N PHE A 93 14.61 -10.32 -3.59
CA PHE A 93 13.41 -11.06 -3.90
C PHE A 93 13.73 -12.36 -4.64
N TYR A 94 13.13 -13.45 -4.18
CA TYR A 94 13.14 -14.75 -4.85
C TYR A 94 11.70 -15.11 -5.20
N THR A 95 11.44 -15.48 -6.45
CA THR A 95 10.09 -15.90 -6.87
C THR A 95 10.01 -17.41 -6.79
N ILE A 96 9.20 -17.92 -5.89
CA ILE A 96 8.96 -19.36 -5.75
C ILE A 96 7.87 -19.75 -6.73
N THR A 97 8.18 -20.60 -7.70
CA THR A 97 7.17 -21.29 -8.50
C THR A 97 6.88 -22.66 -7.91
N ASP A 98 5.71 -23.23 -8.24
CA ASP A 98 5.24 -24.50 -7.68
C ASP A 98 6.23 -25.67 -7.87
N ASP A 99 7.24 -25.54 -8.74
CA ASP A 99 8.24 -26.58 -9.05
C ASP A 99 9.72 -26.13 -8.90
N SER A 100 10.04 -24.86 -8.55
CA SER A 100 11.42 -24.37 -8.27
C SER A 100 11.49 -22.86 -7.99
N ASP A 101 12.61 -22.39 -7.45
CA ASP A 101 12.99 -20.96 -7.45
C ASP A 101 13.23 -20.48 -8.89
N ALA A 102 12.28 -19.75 -9.46
CA ALA A 102 12.34 -19.29 -10.85
C ALA A 102 13.43 -18.23 -11.10
N ASP A 103 14.01 -17.64 -10.05
CA ASP A 103 15.12 -16.69 -10.14
C ASP A 103 16.21 -17.04 -9.11
N ILE A 104 17.10 -17.96 -9.50
CA ILE A 104 18.19 -18.51 -8.66
C ILE A 104 19.08 -17.39 -8.08
N ASN A 105 19.23 -16.28 -8.81
CA ASN A 105 20.10 -15.17 -8.40
C ASN A 105 19.42 -14.10 -7.55
N GLY A 106 18.08 -14.12 -7.50
CA GLY A 106 17.25 -13.14 -6.81
C GLY A 106 17.36 -11.70 -7.37
N ILE A 107 16.37 -10.87 -7.03
CA ILE A 107 16.26 -9.49 -7.49
C ILE A 107 16.52 -8.54 -6.32
N PRO A 108 17.49 -7.61 -6.39
CA PRO A 108 17.62 -6.60 -5.36
C PRO A 108 16.32 -5.83 -5.13
N THR A 109 15.92 -5.68 -3.87
CA THR A 109 14.68 -4.99 -3.45
C THR A 109 14.73 -3.48 -3.64
N ILE A 110 15.88 -2.92 -4.03
CA ILE A 110 16.07 -1.47 -4.16
C ILE A 110 15.04 -0.79 -5.08
N GLY A 111 14.57 -1.49 -6.13
CA GLY A 111 13.50 -0.99 -6.99
C GLY A 111 12.16 -0.84 -6.26
N PHE A 112 11.81 -1.81 -5.41
CA PHE A 112 10.64 -1.75 -4.53
C PHE A 112 10.77 -0.65 -3.49
N ASN A 113 11.94 -0.51 -2.85
CA ASN A 113 12.17 0.57 -1.88
C ASN A 113 12.05 1.96 -2.52
N ARG A 114 12.51 2.13 -3.76
CA ARG A 114 12.31 3.37 -4.52
C ARG A 114 10.83 3.65 -4.79
N LEU A 115 10.01 2.63 -5.09
CA LEU A 115 8.57 2.81 -5.24
C LEU A 115 7.88 3.17 -3.91
N LEU A 116 8.29 2.58 -2.78
CA LEU A 116 7.77 2.98 -1.46
C LEU A 116 8.13 4.44 -1.13
N VAL A 117 9.35 4.88 -1.44
CA VAL A 117 9.74 6.29 -1.27
C VAL A 117 8.97 7.20 -2.23
N LEU A 118 8.76 6.78 -3.49
CA LEU A 118 7.91 7.52 -4.43
C LEU A 118 6.47 7.64 -3.90
N TYR A 119 5.94 6.58 -3.27
CA TYR A 119 4.60 6.57 -2.68
C TYR A 119 4.46 7.57 -1.53
N VAL A 120 5.51 7.75 -0.73
CA VAL A 120 5.57 8.83 0.29
C VAL A 120 5.50 10.21 -0.38
N TRP A 121 6.23 10.43 -1.47
CA TRP A 121 6.27 11.72 -2.17
C TRP A 121 4.99 12.03 -2.96
N THR A 122 4.37 11.04 -3.59
CA THR A 122 3.07 11.25 -4.26
C THR A 122 2.00 11.52 -3.22
N THR A 123 2.03 10.86 -2.08
CA THR A 123 1.13 11.17 -0.95
C THR A 123 1.38 12.55 -0.36
N PHE A 124 2.65 12.95 -0.21
CA PHE A 124 3.00 14.31 0.23
C PHE A 124 2.36 15.35 -0.69
N ALA A 125 2.50 15.18 -2.01
CA ALA A 125 1.91 16.08 -2.99
C ALA A 125 0.37 16.08 -2.88
N THR A 126 -0.25 14.91 -2.73
CA THR A 126 -1.70 14.75 -2.55
C THR A 126 -2.21 15.52 -1.34
N VAL A 127 -1.63 15.30 -0.15
CA VAL A 127 -2.08 15.97 1.08
C VAL A 127 -1.79 17.46 1.05
N LEU A 128 -0.60 17.86 0.56
CA LEU A 128 -0.25 19.27 0.40
C LEU A 128 -1.25 19.97 -0.53
N PHE A 129 -1.64 19.33 -1.63
CA PHE A 129 -2.61 19.90 -2.56
C PHE A 129 -4.02 19.96 -1.96
N ALA A 130 -4.43 18.95 -1.17
CA ALA A 130 -5.70 18.96 -0.44
C ALA A 130 -5.82 20.14 0.52
N ILE A 131 -4.73 20.57 1.18
CA ILE A 131 -4.75 21.76 2.04
C ILE A 131 -5.15 23.03 1.27
N PHE A 132 -4.81 23.12 -0.02
CA PHE A 132 -5.05 24.32 -0.83
C PHE A 132 -6.39 24.34 -1.54
N VAL A 133 -6.93 23.18 -1.94
CA VAL A 133 -8.13 23.10 -2.80
C VAL A 133 -9.21 22.15 -2.29
N ASP A 134 -9.01 21.57 -1.10
CA ASP A 134 -9.80 20.48 -0.53
C ASP A 134 -9.91 19.26 -1.45
N VAL A 135 -10.53 18.19 -0.98
CA VAL A 135 -10.79 16.99 -1.76
C VAL A 135 -11.94 17.27 -2.73
N GLY A 136 -11.70 17.11 -4.02
CA GLY A 136 -12.65 17.46 -5.08
C GLY A 136 -12.08 17.14 -6.46
N LYS A 137 -12.75 17.61 -7.52
CA LYS A 137 -12.31 17.38 -8.91
C LYS A 137 -10.92 17.96 -9.19
N LEU A 138 -10.59 19.14 -8.66
CA LEU A 138 -9.25 19.73 -8.81
C LEU A 138 -8.19 18.86 -8.13
N PHE A 139 -8.44 18.44 -6.90
CA PHE A 139 -7.57 17.54 -6.14
C PHE A 139 -7.32 16.20 -6.82
N SER A 140 -8.35 15.66 -7.50
CA SER A 140 -8.28 14.34 -8.12
C SER A 140 -7.09 14.14 -9.06
N ALA A 141 -6.62 15.20 -9.73
CA ALA A 141 -5.46 15.14 -10.62
C ALA A 141 -4.19 14.68 -9.89
N VAL A 142 -4.00 15.09 -8.63
CA VAL A 142 -2.87 14.68 -7.79
C VAL A 142 -3.20 13.38 -7.05
N GLY A 143 -4.44 13.24 -6.55
CA GLY A 143 -4.90 12.03 -5.88
C GLY A 143 -4.79 10.75 -6.73
N ILE A 144 -5.02 10.85 -8.05
CA ILE A 144 -4.87 9.71 -8.97
C ILE A 144 -3.40 9.25 -9.06
N LEU A 145 -2.41 10.14 -8.91
CA LEU A 145 -0.99 9.76 -8.93
C LEU A 145 -0.58 8.93 -7.70
N HIS A 146 -1.19 9.21 -6.54
CA HIS A 146 -1.02 8.38 -5.35
C HIS A 146 -1.49 6.94 -5.63
N ASN A 147 -2.72 6.75 -6.08
CA ASN A 147 -3.26 5.43 -6.43
C ASN A 147 -2.46 4.74 -7.55
N ALA A 148 -1.96 5.51 -8.54
CA ALA A 148 -1.11 4.98 -9.61
C ALA A 148 0.21 4.41 -9.06
N THR A 149 0.72 4.97 -7.95
CA THR A 149 1.95 4.46 -7.31
C THR A 149 1.72 3.10 -6.66
N GLU A 150 0.55 2.87 -6.06
CA GLU A 150 0.15 1.56 -5.53
C GLU A 150 0.04 0.52 -6.64
N MET A 151 -0.48 0.93 -7.80
CA MET A 151 -0.53 0.08 -8.99
C MET A 151 0.86 -0.31 -9.47
N ALA A 152 1.81 0.62 -9.45
CA ALA A 152 3.21 0.33 -9.76
C ALA A 152 3.81 -0.66 -8.74
N ILE A 153 3.52 -0.51 -7.44
CA ILE A 153 3.99 -1.42 -6.39
C ILE A 153 3.44 -2.83 -6.60
N LEU A 154 2.12 -2.99 -6.75
CA LEU A 154 1.49 -4.29 -6.99
C LEU A 154 2.03 -4.94 -8.27
N THR A 155 2.22 -4.15 -9.33
CA THR A 155 2.75 -4.67 -10.60
C THR A 155 4.21 -5.10 -10.48
N LEU A 156 5.03 -4.40 -9.70
CA LEU A 156 6.42 -4.79 -9.44
C LEU A 156 6.47 -6.11 -8.67
N ILE A 157 5.64 -6.25 -7.62
CA ILE A 157 5.53 -7.49 -6.82
C ILE A 157 5.06 -8.65 -7.71
N GLY A 158 3.97 -8.46 -8.45
CA GLY A 158 3.38 -9.48 -9.33
C GLY A 158 4.32 -9.95 -10.45
N ASN A 159 5.29 -9.13 -10.84
CA ASN A 159 6.33 -9.47 -11.82
C ASN A 159 7.65 -9.94 -11.19
N GLY A 160 7.61 -10.43 -9.94
CA GLY A 160 8.78 -11.03 -9.28
C GLY A 160 9.84 -10.00 -8.86
N GLY A 161 9.43 -8.77 -8.57
CA GLY A 161 10.34 -7.71 -8.11
C GLY A 161 10.97 -6.88 -9.23
N ARG A 162 10.61 -7.11 -10.50
CA ARG A 162 11.11 -6.39 -11.67
C ARG A 162 9.98 -5.88 -12.55
N ILE A 163 10.11 -4.66 -13.05
CA ILE A 163 9.26 -4.16 -14.14
C ILE A 163 9.98 -4.48 -15.45
N LYS A 164 9.46 -5.44 -16.21
CA LYS A 164 10.03 -5.84 -17.50
C LYS A 164 9.27 -5.15 -18.64
N GLY A 165 9.93 -4.24 -19.35
CA GLY A 165 9.40 -3.58 -20.54
C GLY A 165 8.57 -2.32 -20.26
N GLY A 166 8.29 -1.55 -21.31
CA GLY A 166 7.58 -0.27 -21.22
C GLY A 166 6.06 -0.38 -21.07
N SER A 167 5.50 -1.59 -21.09
CA SER A 167 4.05 -1.81 -21.03
C SER A 167 3.43 -1.31 -19.72
N LEU A 168 4.17 -1.34 -18.60
CA LEU A 168 3.71 -0.76 -17.34
C LEU A 168 3.35 0.72 -17.51
N PHE A 169 4.20 1.51 -18.18
CA PHE A 169 3.94 2.94 -18.37
C PHE A 169 2.70 3.18 -19.21
N ALA A 170 2.43 2.32 -20.21
CA ALA A 170 1.20 2.38 -20.97
C ALA A 170 -0.04 2.06 -20.11
N TRP A 171 0.05 1.05 -19.24
CA TRP A 171 -1.04 0.71 -18.31
C TRP A 171 -1.26 1.78 -17.24
N LEU A 172 -0.21 2.37 -16.70
CA LEU A 172 -0.31 3.50 -15.76
C LEU A 172 -0.91 4.73 -16.44
N LEU A 173 -0.48 5.06 -17.66
CA LEU A 173 -1.06 6.16 -18.42
C LEU A 173 -2.54 5.90 -18.72
N PHE A 174 -2.89 4.69 -19.15
CA PHE A 174 -4.28 4.31 -19.37
C PHE A 174 -5.12 4.43 -18.09
N TYR A 175 -4.60 3.95 -16.96
CA TYR A 175 -5.24 4.09 -15.66
C TYR A 175 -5.47 5.56 -15.29
N ILE A 176 -4.42 6.39 -15.35
CA ILE A 176 -4.50 7.82 -15.02
C ILE A 176 -5.54 8.53 -15.90
N LEU A 177 -5.51 8.31 -17.20
CA LEU A 177 -6.43 8.94 -18.15
C LEU A 177 -7.88 8.46 -17.94
N SER A 178 -8.10 7.17 -17.74
CA SER A 178 -9.44 6.61 -17.52
C SER A 178 -10.03 7.02 -16.17
N ALA A 179 -9.24 7.00 -15.10
CA ALA A 179 -9.66 7.49 -13.78
C ALA A 179 -9.99 8.99 -13.83
N SER A 180 -9.16 9.79 -14.48
CA SER A 180 -9.39 11.23 -14.63
C SER A 180 -10.66 11.51 -15.44
N ALA A 181 -10.83 10.82 -16.58
CA ALA A 181 -12.02 10.97 -17.40
C ALA A 181 -13.28 10.59 -16.63
N ALA A 182 -13.26 9.49 -15.87
CA ALA A 182 -14.41 9.05 -15.09
C ALA A 182 -14.76 10.06 -13.99
N VAL A 183 -13.77 10.61 -13.27
CA VAL A 183 -13.98 11.66 -12.28
C VAL A 183 -14.56 12.94 -12.90
N ILE A 184 -14.07 13.36 -14.06
CA ILE A 184 -14.54 14.57 -14.73
C ILE A 184 -16.00 14.40 -15.19
N LEU A 185 -16.32 13.26 -15.80
CA LEU A 185 -17.61 12.99 -16.44
C LEU A 185 -18.73 12.63 -15.45
N LEU A 186 -18.40 12.13 -14.26
CA LEU A 186 -19.39 11.81 -13.25
C LEU A 186 -19.73 13.04 -12.41
N ASP A 187 -21.01 13.17 -12.06
CA ASP A 187 -21.49 14.15 -11.10
C ASP A 187 -21.38 13.61 -9.67
N PHE A 188 -21.19 14.52 -8.72
CA PHE A 188 -21.28 14.20 -7.31
C PHE A 188 -22.63 13.56 -6.95
N PRO A 189 -22.67 12.53 -6.08
CA PRO A 189 -21.57 11.92 -5.33
C PRO A 189 -20.83 10.76 -6.04
N LYS A 190 -21.13 10.50 -7.32
CA LYS A 190 -20.61 9.32 -8.04
C LYS A 190 -19.13 9.41 -8.36
N ASP A 191 -18.62 10.61 -8.66
CA ASP A 191 -17.20 10.85 -8.88
C ASP A 191 -16.36 10.60 -7.61
N ALA A 192 -16.78 11.15 -6.47
CA ALA A 192 -16.16 10.94 -5.17
C ALA A 192 -16.18 9.45 -4.76
N ALA A 193 -17.33 8.80 -4.94
CA ALA A 193 -17.49 7.37 -4.66
C ALA A 193 -16.56 6.53 -5.56
N LEU A 194 -16.50 6.81 -6.85
CA LEU A 194 -15.60 6.11 -7.77
C LEU A 194 -14.13 6.31 -7.39
N PHE A 195 -13.73 7.53 -7.02
CA PHE A 195 -12.36 7.85 -6.61
C PHE A 195 -11.95 7.08 -5.34
N LYS A 196 -12.80 7.05 -4.31
CA LYS A 196 -12.55 6.27 -3.10
C LYS A 196 -12.62 4.76 -3.35
N PHE A 197 -13.53 4.32 -4.22
CA PHE A 197 -13.69 2.90 -4.61
C PHE A 197 -12.42 2.33 -5.25
N GLN A 198 -11.82 3.06 -6.20
CA GLN A 198 -10.58 2.61 -6.86
C GLN A 198 -9.38 2.57 -5.90
N GLY A 199 -9.23 3.56 -5.00
CA GLY A 199 -8.15 3.55 -4.01
C GLY A 199 -8.30 2.37 -3.06
N LEU A 200 -9.51 2.12 -2.56
CA LEU A 200 -9.78 1.01 -1.66
C LEU A 200 -9.52 -0.38 -2.28
N ILE A 201 -9.70 -0.54 -3.60
CA ILE A 201 -9.30 -1.78 -4.30
C ILE A 201 -7.80 -2.02 -4.14
N MET A 202 -7.00 -0.97 -4.31
CA MET A 202 -5.54 -1.04 -4.26
C MET A 202 -5.04 -1.29 -2.84
N ASP A 203 -5.62 -0.61 -1.84
CA ASP A 203 -5.34 -0.85 -0.42
C ASP A 203 -5.55 -2.32 -0.02
N ILE A 204 -6.71 -2.87 -0.41
CA ILE A 204 -7.06 -4.27 -0.10
C ILE A 204 -6.09 -5.21 -0.80
N ALA A 205 -5.79 -4.97 -2.08
CA ALA A 205 -4.84 -5.78 -2.83
C ALA A 205 -3.43 -5.73 -2.23
N LEU A 206 -2.96 -4.57 -1.76
CA LEU A 206 -1.67 -4.41 -1.09
C LEU A 206 -1.61 -5.21 0.22
N VAL A 207 -2.65 -5.14 1.06
CA VAL A 207 -2.72 -5.93 2.30
C VAL A 207 -2.67 -7.44 1.98
N ILE A 208 -3.41 -7.88 0.95
CA ILE A 208 -3.39 -9.27 0.50
C ILE A 208 -1.97 -9.67 0.05
N GLU A 209 -1.32 -8.88 -0.82
CA GLU A 209 0.01 -9.20 -1.33
C GLU A 209 1.06 -9.21 -0.22
N PHE A 210 1.09 -8.22 0.67
CA PHE A 210 2.03 -8.22 1.80
C PHE A 210 1.80 -9.38 2.75
N THR A 211 0.55 -9.81 2.94
CA THR A 211 0.24 -11.03 3.71
C THR A 211 0.81 -12.27 3.03
N ARG A 212 0.61 -12.41 1.71
CA ARG A 212 1.14 -13.54 0.95
C ARG A 212 2.67 -13.56 0.95
N ILE A 213 3.33 -12.41 0.82
CA ILE A 213 4.80 -12.28 0.91
C ILE A 213 5.31 -12.68 2.29
N TYR A 214 4.66 -12.21 3.37
CA TYR A 214 5.04 -12.58 4.73
C TYR A 214 4.93 -14.09 4.97
N ILE A 215 3.80 -14.70 4.59
CA ILE A 215 3.57 -16.14 4.74
C ILE A 215 4.59 -16.93 3.91
N SER A 216 4.75 -16.58 2.63
CA SER A 216 5.70 -17.25 1.73
C SER A 216 7.13 -17.17 2.27
N THR A 217 7.56 -15.99 2.71
CA THR A 217 8.89 -15.79 3.31
C THR A 217 9.05 -16.58 4.61
N LYS A 218 8.03 -16.63 5.45
CA LYS A 218 8.05 -17.40 6.70
C LYS A 218 8.21 -18.90 6.44
N GLU A 219 7.51 -19.44 5.45
CA GLU A 219 7.55 -20.88 5.13
C GLU A 219 8.92 -21.28 4.60
N HIS A 220 9.46 -20.54 3.64
CA HIS A 220 10.70 -20.90 2.95
C HIS A 220 11.95 -20.65 3.79
N ILE A 221 11.93 -19.65 4.68
CA ILE A 221 13.02 -19.48 5.65
C ILE A 221 13.04 -20.63 6.66
N ARG A 222 11.89 -21.12 7.12
CA ARG A 222 11.81 -22.28 8.03
C ARG A 222 12.23 -23.60 7.38
N GLU A 223 12.11 -23.70 6.06
CA GLU A 223 12.63 -24.84 5.29
C GLU A 223 14.14 -24.72 5.11
N ALA A 224 14.64 -23.54 4.71
CA ALA A 224 16.07 -23.27 4.63
C ALA A 224 16.78 -23.49 5.97
N GLU A 225 16.22 -23.04 7.09
CA GLU A 225 16.75 -23.28 8.45
C GLU A 225 16.72 -24.77 8.84
N ARG A 226 15.71 -25.53 8.40
CA ARG A 226 15.62 -26.97 8.65
C ARG A 226 16.61 -27.78 7.83
N ASP A 227 16.87 -27.35 6.61
CA ASP A 227 17.82 -27.98 5.71
C ASP A 227 19.28 -27.57 6.01
N THR A 228 19.51 -26.58 6.88
CA THR A 228 20.85 -26.03 7.21
C THR A 228 21.34 -26.26 8.65
N LEU A 229 20.77 -27.18 9.43
CA LEU A 229 21.39 -27.58 10.71
C LEU A 229 22.64 -28.46 10.52
N PRO A 230 23.81 -28.15 11.12
CA PRO A 230 24.50 -26.86 11.26
C PRO A 230 25.82 -26.83 10.45
N SER A 231 26.48 -25.67 10.34
CA SER A 231 27.94 -25.66 10.58
C SER A 231 28.19 -25.09 11.96
N LEU A 232 28.39 -25.97 12.93
CA LEU A 232 29.17 -25.66 14.13
C LEU A 232 30.60 -25.37 13.67
N ASN A 233 30.89 -24.13 13.28
CA ASN A 233 32.24 -23.59 13.35
C ASN A 233 32.15 -22.30 14.18
N PRO A 234 32.51 -22.36 15.47
CA PRO A 234 32.69 -21.18 16.31
C PRO A 234 33.90 -20.32 15.89
N ASP A 235 34.66 -20.73 14.86
CA ASP A 235 36.06 -20.33 14.72
C ASP A 235 36.39 -19.39 13.55
N GLU A 236 35.41 -18.75 12.88
CA GLU A 236 35.71 -17.82 11.76
C GLU A 236 35.19 -16.38 11.88
N ASP A 237 34.51 -15.99 12.96
CA ASP A 237 33.85 -14.67 13.02
C ASP A 237 34.32 -13.75 14.16
N ASP A 238 35.56 -13.90 14.64
CA ASP A 238 36.08 -13.06 15.74
C ASP A 238 37.31 -12.20 15.44
N ASN A 239 37.76 -12.10 14.18
CA ASN A 239 38.93 -11.28 13.84
C ASN A 239 38.78 -10.51 12.54
N ASN A 240 37.95 -9.45 12.54
CA ASN A 240 38.18 -8.17 11.82
C ASN A 240 36.90 -7.32 11.71
N ILE A 241 36.17 -7.10 12.81
CA ILE A 241 35.34 -5.91 12.89
C ILE A 241 36.26 -4.77 13.33
N ASN A 242 37.06 -4.27 12.38
CA ASN A 242 37.63 -2.94 12.50
C ASN A 242 36.47 -1.95 12.40
N ASP A 243 35.98 -1.58 13.57
CA ASP A 243 34.95 -0.59 13.89
C ASP A 243 35.42 0.82 13.54
N ASN A 244 35.75 1.05 12.28
CA ASN A 244 36.28 2.32 11.79
C ASN A 244 35.75 2.65 10.39
N THR A 245 34.44 2.89 10.30
CA THR A 245 33.87 3.76 9.26
C THR A 245 32.67 4.54 9.81
N HIS A 246 32.96 5.77 10.27
CA HIS A 246 32.15 7.00 10.15
C HIS A 246 30.62 6.82 10.26
N GLY A 247 29.95 7.07 11.39
CA GLY A 247 29.89 8.39 12.03
C GLY A 247 28.70 9.22 11.53
N THR A 248 27.49 9.00 12.07
CA THR A 248 26.51 10.03 12.53
C THR A 248 25.08 9.46 12.75
N TYR A 249 24.64 9.53 14.03
CA TYR A 249 23.28 9.63 14.60
C TYR A 249 22.17 8.75 13.99
N ILE A 250 21.72 7.66 14.62
CA ILE A 250 20.87 7.64 15.84
C ILE A 250 21.03 6.25 16.53
N PRO A 251 21.42 6.15 17.82
CA PRO A 251 21.63 4.87 18.53
C PRO A 251 20.35 4.05 18.82
N ILE A 252 19.19 4.50 18.33
CA ILE A 252 17.87 4.00 18.73
C ILE A 252 17.32 2.97 17.72
N LEU A 253 17.81 2.99 16.48
CA LEU A 253 17.29 2.14 15.42
C LEU A 253 18.03 0.81 15.36
N PRO A 254 17.32 -0.32 15.15
CA PRO A 254 17.95 -1.64 15.14
C PRO A 254 18.96 -1.76 14.00
N THR A 255 20.09 -2.39 14.29
CA THR A 255 21.17 -2.69 13.33
C THR A 255 21.03 -4.09 12.73
N THR A 256 20.21 -4.95 13.35
CA THR A 256 19.92 -6.32 12.92
C THR A 256 18.41 -6.54 12.83
N ILE A 257 17.94 -7.25 11.81
CA ILE A 257 16.54 -7.67 11.68
C ILE A 257 16.34 -9.16 11.92
N GLU A 258 15.25 -9.49 12.61
CA GLU A 258 14.74 -10.87 12.69
C GLU A 258 13.87 -11.17 11.47
N TYR A 259 14.19 -12.24 10.75
CA TYR A 259 13.39 -12.71 9.63
C TYR A 259 12.26 -13.64 10.08
N PRO A 260 11.08 -13.59 9.44
CA PRO A 260 10.60 -12.61 8.45
C PRO A 260 9.94 -11.37 9.09
N LYS A 261 10.18 -11.09 10.38
CA LYS A 261 9.39 -10.13 11.19
C LYS A 261 9.43 -8.70 10.66
N HIS A 262 10.52 -8.27 10.02
CA HIS A 262 10.57 -6.93 9.38
C HIS A 262 9.48 -6.72 8.30
N LEU A 263 8.98 -7.79 7.65
CA LEU A 263 7.86 -7.69 6.70
C LEU A 263 6.52 -7.36 7.38
N LEU A 264 6.39 -7.60 8.70
CA LEU A 264 5.21 -7.17 9.46
C LEU A 264 5.06 -5.64 9.46
N VAL A 265 6.14 -4.89 9.21
CA VAL A 265 6.11 -3.43 9.08
C VAL A 265 5.29 -3.01 7.85
N LEU A 266 5.43 -3.71 6.72
CA LEU A 266 4.62 -3.46 5.52
C LEU A 266 3.15 -3.78 5.76
N LEU A 267 2.87 -4.91 6.41
CA LEU A 267 1.53 -5.33 6.80
C LEU A 267 0.86 -4.31 7.71
N LEU A 268 1.58 -3.86 8.75
CA LEU A 268 1.10 -2.85 9.68
C LEU A 268 0.77 -1.54 8.95
N ALA A 269 1.68 -1.05 8.11
CA ALA A 269 1.46 0.16 7.32
C ALA A 269 0.21 0.04 6.42
N SER A 270 0.13 -1.01 5.60
CA SER A 270 -1.02 -1.23 4.72
C SER A 270 -2.33 -1.43 5.47
N GLY A 271 -2.29 -2.09 6.64
CA GLY A 271 -3.47 -2.36 7.45
C GLY A 271 -4.01 -1.11 8.13
N ILE A 272 -3.14 -0.25 8.67
CA ILE A 272 -3.54 1.06 9.23
C ILE A 272 -4.13 1.94 8.13
N HIS A 273 -3.50 1.97 6.95
CA HIS A 273 -3.98 2.74 5.80
C HIS A 273 -5.38 2.31 5.38
N LEU A 274 -5.55 1.01 5.14
CA LEU A 274 -6.83 0.41 4.78
C LEU A 274 -7.91 0.68 5.84
N ALA A 275 -7.57 0.54 7.13
CA ALA A 275 -8.51 0.79 8.23
C ALA A 275 -8.97 2.25 8.26
N GLY A 276 -8.07 3.21 8.06
CA GLY A 276 -8.41 4.63 7.94
C GLY A 276 -9.36 4.89 6.76
N ASN A 277 -9.03 4.37 5.57
CA ASN A 277 -9.87 4.50 4.37
C ASN A 277 -11.27 3.89 4.57
N ILE A 278 -11.37 2.69 5.14
CA ILE A 278 -12.65 2.03 5.45
C ILE A 278 -13.45 2.88 6.44
N LEU A 279 -12.84 3.35 7.53
CA LEU A 279 -13.55 4.11 8.55
C LEU A 279 -14.14 5.41 7.97
N ASN A 280 -13.39 6.10 7.12
CA ASN A 280 -13.87 7.29 6.42
C ASN A 280 -15.00 6.98 5.42
N ILE A 281 -14.98 5.82 4.76
CA ILE A 281 -16.09 5.42 3.87
C ILE A 281 -17.35 5.10 4.67
N LEU A 282 -17.24 4.37 5.78
CA LEU A 282 -18.39 3.96 6.60
C LEU A 282 -19.07 5.15 7.29
N PHE A 283 -18.30 6.16 7.69
CA PHE A 283 -18.79 7.30 8.48
C PHE A 283 -18.35 8.65 7.88
N PHE A 284 -18.51 8.79 6.55
CA PHE A 284 -18.00 9.93 5.78
C PHE A 284 -18.55 11.31 6.20
N SER A 285 -19.66 11.36 6.95
CA SER A 285 -20.30 12.59 7.44
C SER A 285 -19.86 13.01 8.85
N LYS A 286 -18.90 12.30 9.47
CA LYS A 286 -18.48 12.55 10.87
C LYS A 286 -17.03 13.01 10.94
N ASN A 287 -16.74 14.02 11.76
CA ASN A 287 -15.40 14.58 11.89
C ASN A 287 -14.37 13.59 12.46
N THR A 288 -14.71 12.81 13.49
CA THR A 288 -13.75 11.88 14.12
C THR A 288 -13.22 10.81 13.16
N PRO A 289 -14.05 10.09 12.38
CA PRO A 289 -13.61 9.20 11.29
C PRO A 289 -12.70 9.88 10.27
N LEU A 290 -13.01 11.12 9.87
CA LEU A 290 -12.16 11.90 8.97
C LEU A 290 -10.77 12.14 9.57
N LEU A 291 -10.69 12.62 10.82
CA LEU A 291 -9.42 12.89 11.50
C LEU A 291 -8.58 11.61 11.67
N ILE A 292 -9.20 10.47 12.01
CA ILE A 292 -8.50 9.18 12.12
C ILE A 292 -7.94 8.76 10.76
N PHE A 293 -8.73 8.94 9.69
CA PHE A 293 -8.28 8.68 8.33
C PHE A 293 -7.08 9.55 7.95
N GLU A 294 -7.13 10.85 8.18
CA GLU A 294 -6.01 11.76 7.88
C GLU A 294 -4.78 11.45 8.74
N LEU A 295 -4.97 11.19 10.04
CA LEU A 295 -3.90 10.76 10.95
C LEU A 295 -3.25 9.44 10.51
N SER A 296 -4.01 8.53 9.89
CA SER A 296 -3.46 7.30 9.36
C SER A 296 -2.37 7.57 8.31
N TYR A 297 -2.48 8.63 7.51
CA TYR A 297 -1.47 8.98 6.51
C TYR A 297 -0.20 9.50 7.20
N SER A 298 -0.33 10.35 8.21
CA SER A 298 0.81 10.82 9.01
C SER A 298 1.59 9.68 9.70
N THR A 299 0.94 8.52 9.89
CA THR A 299 1.50 7.35 10.57
C THR A 299 2.08 6.33 9.59
N VAL A 300 1.33 5.99 8.53
CA VAL A 300 1.63 4.90 7.58
C VAL A 300 2.88 5.18 6.76
N PHE A 301 3.01 6.39 6.22
CA PHE A 301 4.09 6.70 5.29
C PHE A 301 5.47 6.75 5.96
N PRO A 302 5.61 7.27 7.19
CA PRO A 302 6.82 7.07 7.98
C PRO A 302 7.15 5.59 8.25
N ILE A 303 6.14 4.74 8.48
CA ILE A 303 6.34 3.29 8.67
C ILE A 303 6.89 2.63 7.40
N TYR A 304 6.43 3.03 6.20
CA TYR A 304 7.02 2.56 4.94
C TYR A 304 8.49 2.96 4.81
N VAL A 305 8.85 4.20 5.19
CA VAL A 305 10.27 4.63 5.20
C VAL A 305 11.08 3.85 6.24
N TYR A 306 10.49 3.54 7.39
CA TYR A 306 11.14 2.69 8.39
C TYR A 306 11.40 1.28 7.85
N PHE A 307 10.48 0.69 7.08
CA PHE A 307 10.75 -0.55 6.37
C PHE A 307 11.93 -0.39 5.40
N VAL A 308 11.97 0.69 4.61
CA VAL A 308 13.08 0.96 3.67
C VAL A 308 14.42 1.08 4.41
N TYR A 309 14.43 1.70 5.58
CA TYR A 309 15.61 1.72 6.46
C TYR A 309 16.01 0.30 6.84
N LEU A 310 15.12 -0.49 7.45
CA LEU A 310 15.42 -1.87 7.87
C LEU A 310 15.94 -2.73 6.70
N ASP A 311 15.34 -2.58 5.53
CA ASP A 311 15.69 -3.37 4.35
C ASP A 311 17.08 -3.01 3.78
N THR A 312 17.57 -1.80 4.01
CA THR A 312 18.81 -1.31 3.37
C THR A 312 19.98 -1.13 4.33
N THR A 313 19.72 -0.85 5.60
CA THR A 313 20.77 -0.52 6.60
C THR A 313 20.96 -1.61 7.65
N ALA A 314 19.93 -2.40 7.96
CA ALA A 314 20.06 -3.47 8.94
C ALA A 314 20.60 -4.76 8.31
N THR A 315 21.47 -5.45 9.05
CA THR A 315 21.96 -6.80 8.73
C THR A 315 20.95 -7.85 9.16
N SER A 316 21.18 -9.10 8.76
CA SER A 316 20.37 -10.25 9.15
C SER A 316 21.23 -11.29 9.85
N ILE A 317 20.58 -12.11 10.68
CA ILE A 317 21.18 -13.36 11.17
C ILE A 317 21.44 -14.35 10.03
N LEU A 318 20.74 -14.21 8.89
CA LEU A 318 20.93 -15.02 7.71
C LEU A 318 22.15 -14.50 6.91
N PRO A 319 22.96 -15.39 6.28
CA PRO A 319 24.09 -14.99 5.43
C PRO A 319 23.69 -14.04 4.29
N GLN A 320 22.43 -14.13 3.85
CA GLN A 320 21.86 -13.27 2.83
C GLN A 320 20.42 -12.92 3.21
N LYS A 321 20.05 -11.66 3.01
CA LYS A 321 18.68 -11.18 3.18
C LYS A 321 17.78 -11.63 2.03
N ARG A 322 16.77 -12.44 2.33
CA ARG A 322 15.87 -13.05 1.33
C ARG A 322 14.42 -12.74 1.66
N ILE A 323 13.70 -12.21 0.68
CA ILE A 323 12.24 -12.09 0.70
C ILE A 323 11.70 -12.96 -0.41
N TYR A 324 10.72 -13.79 -0.08
CA TYR A 324 10.14 -14.73 -1.02
C TYR A 324 8.81 -14.19 -1.52
N LEU A 325 8.76 -13.91 -2.83
CA LEU A 325 7.56 -13.46 -3.52
C LEU A 325 6.74 -14.68 -3.96
N PRO A 326 5.44 -14.72 -3.63
CA PRO A 326 4.59 -15.85 -3.96
C PRO A 326 4.30 -15.88 -5.47
N TYR A 327 4.38 -17.06 -6.10
CA TYR A 327 3.97 -17.19 -7.50
C TYR A 327 2.49 -16.87 -7.69
N THR A 328 2.25 -15.89 -8.57
CA THR A 328 0.94 -15.30 -8.84
C THR A 328 0.61 -15.45 -10.33
N PRO A 329 0.23 -16.67 -10.78
CA PRO A 329 -0.28 -16.86 -12.14
C PRO A 329 -1.54 -16.04 -12.37
N THR A 330 -1.89 -15.82 -13.64
CA THR A 330 -3.00 -14.96 -14.08
C THR A 330 -4.31 -15.21 -13.33
N TRP A 331 -4.67 -16.48 -13.06
CA TRP A 331 -5.91 -16.79 -12.34
C TRP A 331 -5.90 -16.32 -10.89
N LYS A 332 -4.75 -16.36 -10.19
CA LYS A 332 -4.62 -15.82 -8.83
C LYS A 332 -4.69 -14.29 -8.86
N ALA A 333 -4.05 -13.65 -9.84
CA ALA A 333 -4.14 -12.21 -10.02
C ALA A 333 -5.60 -11.76 -10.27
N ILE A 334 -6.33 -12.46 -11.13
CA ILE A 334 -7.77 -12.22 -11.36
C ILE A 334 -8.57 -12.43 -10.07
N LEU A 335 -8.28 -13.48 -9.31
CA LEU A 335 -8.96 -13.76 -8.05
C LEU A 335 -8.74 -12.63 -7.03
N ILE A 336 -7.51 -12.15 -6.87
CA ILE A 336 -7.17 -11.03 -5.97
C ILE A 336 -7.91 -9.76 -6.41
N ALA A 337 -7.90 -9.46 -7.71
CA ALA A 337 -8.61 -8.30 -8.24
C ALA A 337 -10.12 -8.38 -7.98
N ILE A 338 -10.77 -9.52 -8.27
CA ILE A 338 -12.20 -9.71 -8.04
C ILE A 338 -12.52 -9.56 -6.54
N ASN A 339 -11.77 -10.21 -5.65
CA ASN A 339 -12.06 -10.11 -4.22
C ASN A 339 -11.81 -8.70 -3.67
N SER A 340 -10.81 -7.98 -4.18
CA SER A 340 -10.55 -6.59 -3.79
C SER A 340 -11.68 -5.66 -4.25
N ILE A 341 -12.18 -5.84 -5.48
CA ILE A 341 -13.37 -5.15 -6.00
C ILE A 341 -14.60 -5.46 -5.15
N THR A 342 -14.85 -6.75 -4.87
CA THR A 342 -16.00 -7.19 -4.06
C THR A 342 -15.98 -6.58 -2.67
N LEU A 343 -14.83 -6.61 -1.98
CA LEU A 343 -14.68 -6.04 -0.64
C LEU A 343 -14.80 -4.52 -0.65
N SER A 344 -14.21 -3.84 -1.65
CA SER A 344 -14.36 -2.39 -1.80
C SER A 344 -15.84 -2.02 -1.96
N LEU A 345 -16.57 -2.66 -2.88
CA LEU A 345 -18.02 -2.46 -3.04
C LEU A 345 -18.81 -2.81 -1.77
N PHE A 346 -18.40 -3.85 -1.04
CA PHE A 346 -19.07 -4.26 0.19
C PHE A 346 -18.98 -3.18 1.27
N PHE A 347 -17.81 -2.54 1.47
CA PHE A 347 -17.69 -1.43 2.43
C PHE A 347 -18.51 -0.21 2.00
N PHE A 348 -18.56 0.11 0.71
CA PHE A 348 -19.50 1.11 0.20
C PHE A 348 -20.95 0.71 0.46
N ARG A 349 -21.31 -0.56 0.32
CA ARG A 349 -22.68 -1.01 0.59
C ARG A 349 -23.04 -0.85 2.07
N LEU A 350 -22.09 -1.13 2.96
CA LEU A 350 -22.24 -0.99 4.40
C LEU A 350 -22.39 0.47 4.82
N SER A 351 -21.73 1.44 4.14
CA SER A 351 -21.85 2.85 4.52
C SER A 351 -23.29 3.37 4.46
N PHE A 352 -24.13 2.85 3.56
CA PHE A 352 -25.56 3.19 3.50
C PHE A 352 -26.35 2.75 4.75
N LEU A 353 -25.86 1.77 5.52
CA LEU A 353 -26.48 1.38 6.80
C LEU A 353 -26.17 2.38 7.92
N PHE A 354 -25.01 3.03 7.85
CA PHE A 354 -24.55 4.00 8.85
C PHE A 354 -24.97 5.43 8.50
N SER A 355 -25.17 5.74 7.23
CA SER A 355 -25.61 7.04 6.73
C SER A 355 -27.11 7.30 6.87
N ASN A 356 -27.94 6.25 7.03
CA ASN A 356 -29.41 6.38 7.11
C ASN A 356 -29.96 6.59 8.54
N ASN A 357 -29.09 6.76 9.54
CA ASN A 357 -29.50 6.98 10.93
C ASN A 357 -29.55 8.47 11.33
N SER A 358 -29.60 9.39 10.37
CA SER A 358 -29.59 10.84 10.60
C SER A 358 -30.87 11.57 10.19
N ASP A 359 -32.00 10.85 10.05
CA ASP A 359 -33.35 11.45 10.00
C ASP A 359 -34.18 11.03 11.21
#